data_AF-A0A8S0PY48-F1
#
_entry.id   AF-A0A8S0PY48-F1
#
_cell.length_a   1.000
_cell.length_b   1.000
_cell.length_c   1.000
_cell.angle_alpha   90.00
_cell.angle_beta   90.00
_cell.angle_gamma   90.00
#
_symmetry.space_group_name_H-M   'P 1'
#
loop_
_entity.id
_entity.type
_entity.pdbx_description
1 polymer ?
#
loop_
_entity_poly.entity_id
_entity_poly.type
_entity_poly.pdbx_seq_one_letter_code
_entity_poly.pdbx_strand_id
1 'polypeptide(L)'
;MIQTEGIDSLSEEELRQACRDRGLLGLLSVVEMRQQICDWLDLSLNHSVPSSLLILSRAFSVSGKVRPEEAVQASLSSLPDEVVDTVGVTALPSEDSVSERRRKLEYLEMQEELIKEEEEKEEEEQVKLKESVNRQKDVALEEMKMATAKDAEDRENAKTLDKQEQLCELSRALAVLASASSVSREREEFLRLVNKEIELYNSMVEKEGPEGEEEVKLAYKAARKENDHAAERATDDKVSSALINRESAI
;
A
#
# COMPACT_ATOMS: atom_id res chain seq x y z
N MET A 1 63.58 22.71 -23.40
CA MET A 1 64.34 21.48 -23.67
C MET A 1 64.41 21.21 -25.16
N ILE A 2 63.35 20.75 -25.85
CA ILE A 2 63.47 20.45 -27.29
C ILE A 2 63.69 21.70 -28.17
N GLN A 3 63.00 22.83 -27.91
CA GLN A 3 63.26 24.08 -28.64
C GLN A 3 64.65 24.67 -28.37
N THR A 4 65.21 24.44 -27.17
CA THR A 4 66.49 25.01 -26.74
C THR A 4 67.68 24.18 -27.21
N GLU A 5 67.50 22.87 -27.38
CA GLU A 5 68.53 21.92 -27.82
C GLU A 5 68.48 21.69 -29.35
N GLY A 6 67.34 22.01 -29.97
CA GLY A 6 67.12 21.85 -31.41
C GLY A 6 66.55 20.47 -31.74
N ILE A 7 65.59 20.42 -32.65
CA ILE A 7 64.96 19.16 -33.05
C ILE A 7 65.99 18.25 -33.75
N ASP A 8 66.95 18.85 -34.44
CA ASP A 8 68.03 18.17 -35.17
C ASP A 8 69.00 17.35 -34.30
N SER A 9 69.05 17.61 -32.99
CA SER A 9 69.89 16.85 -32.06
C SER A 9 69.24 15.55 -31.54
N LEU A 10 67.95 15.35 -31.77
CA LEU A 10 67.20 14.18 -31.28
C LEU A 10 67.53 12.92 -32.08
N SER A 11 67.72 11.81 -31.37
CA SER A 11 67.80 10.46 -31.94
C SER A 11 66.45 9.98 -32.49
N GLU A 12 66.48 8.94 -33.33
CA GLU A 12 65.26 8.39 -33.94
C GLU A 12 64.31 7.79 -32.89
N GLU A 13 64.86 7.15 -31.87
CA GLU A 13 64.10 6.61 -30.73
C GLU A 13 63.42 7.72 -29.92
N GLU A 14 64.13 8.83 -29.65
CA GLU A 14 63.58 9.98 -28.93
C GLU A 14 62.51 10.70 -29.75
N LEU A 15 62.71 10.85 -31.07
CA LEU A 15 61.69 11.39 -31.98
C LEU A 15 60.43 10.53 -31.97
N ARG A 16 60.58 9.20 -32.05
CA ARG A 16 59.45 8.28 -31.99
C ARG A 16 58.71 8.36 -30.65
N GLN A 17 59.44 8.46 -29.54
CA GLN A 17 58.84 8.62 -28.22
C GLN A 17 58.11 9.96 -28.11
N ALA A 18 58.74 11.05 -28.55
CA ALA A 18 58.15 12.39 -28.57
C ALA A 18 56.88 12.47 -29.42
N CYS A 19 56.83 11.75 -30.55
CA CYS A 19 55.64 11.60 -31.38
C CYS A 19 54.53 10.83 -30.64
N ARG A 20 54.86 9.70 -30.00
CA ARG A 20 53.89 8.91 -29.21
C ARG A 20 53.29 9.70 -28.06
N ASP A 21 54.12 10.41 -27.30
CA ASP A 21 53.68 11.22 -26.15
C ASP A 21 52.71 12.34 -26.57
N ARG A 22 52.77 12.78 -27.84
CA ARG A 22 51.91 13.82 -28.43
C ARG A 22 50.74 13.27 -29.24
N GLY A 23 50.54 11.95 -29.25
CA GLY A 23 49.45 11.31 -29.99
C GLY A 23 49.63 11.32 -31.52
N LEU A 24 50.86 11.52 -32.01
CA LEU A 24 51.20 11.43 -33.44
C LEU A 24 51.38 9.96 -33.82
N LEU A 25 50.30 9.32 -34.29
CA LEU A 25 50.25 7.89 -34.64
C LEU A 25 50.48 7.67 -36.14
N GLY A 26 51.43 6.80 -36.49
CA GLY A 26 51.68 6.38 -37.88
C GLY A 26 53.09 5.89 -38.16
N LEU A 27 53.29 5.23 -39.31
CA LEU A 27 54.61 4.90 -39.86
C LEU A 27 55.16 6.11 -40.60
N LEU A 28 55.69 7.08 -39.83
CA LEU A 28 56.28 8.30 -40.37
C LEU A 28 57.78 8.08 -40.63
N SER A 29 58.29 8.68 -41.70
CA SER A 29 59.73 8.81 -41.92
C SER A 29 60.36 9.76 -40.88
N VAL A 30 61.68 9.68 -40.68
CA VAL A 30 62.39 10.56 -39.73
C VAL A 30 62.16 12.04 -40.06
N VAL A 31 62.10 12.39 -41.34
CA VAL A 31 61.85 13.77 -41.80
C VAL A 31 60.42 14.21 -41.45
N GLU A 32 59.43 13.34 -41.66
CA GLU A 32 58.04 13.64 -41.30
C GLU A 32 57.84 13.75 -39.78
N MET A 33 58.50 12.89 -38.99
CA MET A 33 58.47 12.99 -37.51
C MET A 33 59.03 14.31 -37.02
N ARG A 34 60.14 14.77 -37.61
CA ARG A 34 60.73 16.09 -37.30
C ARG A 34 59.76 17.21 -37.63
N GLN A 35 59.16 17.19 -38.82
CA GLN A 35 58.19 18.20 -39.23
C GLN A 35 56.97 18.23 -38.29
N GLN A 36 56.40 17.08 -37.94
CA GLN A 36 55.24 17.02 -37.04
C GLN A 36 55.56 17.57 -35.64
N ILE A 37 56.78 17.34 -35.13
CA ILE A 37 57.22 17.90 -33.86
C ILE A 37 57.49 19.40 -33.97
N CYS A 38 58.05 19.88 -35.09
CA CYS A 38 58.18 21.32 -35.38
C CYS A 38 56.80 21.99 -35.35
N ASP A 39 55.85 21.49 -36.15
CA ASP A 39 54.51 22.04 -36.26
C ASP A 39 53.78 22.05 -34.92
N TRP A 40 53.94 20.98 -34.13
CA TRP A 40 53.41 20.90 -32.76
C TRP A 40 54.00 21.98 -31.84
N LEU A 41 55.31 22.17 -31.88
CA LEU A 41 55.99 23.16 -31.05
C LEU A 41 55.64 24.58 -31.48
N ASP A 42 55.49 24.82 -32.78
CA ASP A 42 55.06 26.10 -33.32
C ASP A 42 53.65 26.46 -32.84
N LEU A 43 52.70 25.54 -32.98
CA LEU A 43 51.32 25.75 -32.52
C LEU A 43 51.22 25.91 -30.99
N SER A 44 51.97 25.13 -30.23
CA SER A 44 51.89 25.20 -28.77
C SER A 44 52.60 26.43 -28.18
N LEU A 45 53.74 26.84 -28.73
CA LEU A 45 54.59 27.89 -28.15
C LEU A 45 54.40 29.24 -28.81
N ASN A 46 54.28 29.29 -30.14
CA ASN A 46 54.12 30.55 -30.88
C ASN A 46 52.64 30.94 -31.01
N HIS A 47 51.74 29.95 -31.17
CA HIS A 47 50.29 30.19 -31.23
C HIS A 47 49.56 29.95 -29.91
N SER A 48 50.27 29.61 -28.82
CA SER A 48 49.71 29.39 -27.49
C SER A 48 48.54 28.39 -27.43
N VAL A 49 48.48 27.44 -28.37
CA VAL A 49 47.38 26.47 -28.45
C VAL A 49 47.55 25.43 -27.33
N PRO A 50 46.51 25.18 -26.49
CA PRO A 50 46.58 24.20 -25.41
C PRO A 50 46.90 22.78 -25.92
N SER A 51 47.73 22.06 -25.18
CA SER A 51 48.12 20.68 -25.52
C SER A 51 46.92 19.73 -25.62
N SER A 52 45.89 19.91 -24.80
CA SER A 52 44.65 19.14 -24.87
C SER A 52 43.92 19.32 -26.22
N LEU A 53 43.81 20.56 -26.71
CA LEU A 53 43.19 20.86 -28.00
C LEU A 53 44.04 20.34 -29.16
N LEU A 54 45.36 20.41 -29.06
CA LEU A 54 46.27 19.84 -30.06
C LEU A 54 46.19 18.32 -30.14
N ILE A 55 45.94 17.61 -29.03
CA ILE A 55 45.69 16.16 -29.05
C ILE A 55 44.37 15.86 -29.74
N LEU A 56 43.30 16.60 -29.41
CA LEU A 56 41.98 16.44 -30.02
C LEU A 56 42.01 16.69 -31.54
N SER A 57 42.78 17.68 -32.00
CA SER A 57 42.92 17.95 -33.43
C SER A 57 43.54 16.83 -34.23
N ARG A 58 44.35 15.98 -33.60
CA ARG A 58 44.90 14.80 -34.29
C ARG A 58 43.84 13.76 -34.64
N ALA A 59 42.72 13.69 -33.92
CA ALA A 59 41.61 12.81 -34.29
C ALA A 59 41.10 13.10 -35.72
N PHE A 60 41.11 14.37 -36.14
CA PHE A 60 40.70 14.79 -37.47
C PHE A 60 41.80 14.59 -38.54
N SER A 61 43.07 14.53 -38.14
CA SER A 61 44.19 14.22 -39.04
C SER A 61 44.34 12.72 -39.36
N VAL A 62 43.72 11.82 -38.59
CA VAL A 62 43.78 10.37 -38.85
C VAL A 62 43.08 9.97 -40.15
N SER A 63 42.08 10.74 -40.60
CA SER A 63 41.30 10.43 -41.81
C SER A 63 41.84 11.05 -43.11
N GLY A 64 42.93 11.83 -43.06
CA GLY A 64 43.52 12.45 -44.25
C GLY A 64 44.66 13.43 -43.94
N LYS A 65 45.46 13.78 -44.95
CA LYS A 65 46.51 14.82 -44.86
C LYS A 65 45.89 16.22 -44.81
N VAL A 66 45.26 16.54 -43.69
CA VAL A 66 44.70 17.86 -43.40
C VAL A 66 45.81 18.71 -42.78
N ARG A 67 45.85 20.01 -43.10
CA ARG A 67 46.82 20.93 -42.48
C ARG A 67 46.55 21.00 -40.97
N PRO A 68 47.58 21.11 -40.12
CA PRO A 68 47.38 21.07 -38.67
C PRO A 68 46.49 22.22 -38.17
N GLU A 69 46.47 23.38 -38.85
CA GLU A 69 45.57 24.50 -38.54
C GLU A 69 44.11 24.18 -38.87
N GLU A 70 43.86 23.54 -40.01
CA GLU A 70 42.52 23.12 -40.43
C GLU A 70 41.98 22.04 -39.48
N ALA A 71 42.85 21.17 -38.96
CA ALA A 71 42.48 20.17 -37.97
C ALA A 71 42.10 20.82 -36.63
N VAL A 72 42.82 21.87 -36.21
CA VAL A 72 42.46 22.65 -35.01
C VAL A 72 41.13 23.38 -35.22
N GLN A 73 40.91 23.98 -36.39
CA GLN A 73 39.64 24.63 -36.72
C GLN A 73 38.47 23.63 -36.74
N ALA A 74 38.66 22.45 -37.34
CA ALA A 74 37.65 21.40 -37.35
C ALA A 74 37.30 20.93 -35.93
N SER A 75 38.31 20.84 -35.06
CA SER A 75 38.11 20.49 -33.65
C SER A 75 37.27 21.52 -32.93
N LEU A 76 37.61 22.81 -33.09
CA LEU A 76 36.83 23.90 -32.50
C LEU A 76 35.39 23.92 -33.02
N SER A 77 35.18 23.66 -34.31
CA SER A 77 33.83 23.59 -34.90
C SER A 77 33.02 22.36 -34.47
N SER A 78 33.67 21.35 -33.91
CA SER A 78 33.01 20.14 -33.40
C SER A 78 32.59 20.26 -31.93
N LEU A 79 33.10 21.28 -31.22
CA LEU A 79 32.74 21.52 -29.83
C LEU A 79 31.36 22.20 -29.75
N PRO A 80 30.56 21.90 -28.71
CA PRO A 80 29.30 22.61 -28.48
C PRO A 80 29.53 24.11 -28.29
N ASP A 81 28.65 24.92 -28.86
CA ASP A 81 28.70 26.38 -28.80
C ASP A 81 28.79 26.88 -27.35
N GLU A 82 28.09 26.23 -26.41
CA GLU A 82 28.14 26.53 -24.97
C GLU A 82 29.59 26.57 -24.44
N VAL A 83 30.40 25.58 -24.78
CA VAL A 83 31.80 25.50 -24.33
C VAL A 83 32.66 26.54 -25.04
N VAL A 84 32.42 26.79 -26.33
CA VAL A 84 33.16 27.80 -27.10
C VAL A 84 32.89 29.20 -26.57
N ASP A 85 31.64 29.51 -26.25
CA ASP A 85 31.21 30.79 -25.70
C ASP A 85 31.82 31.03 -24.31
N THR A 86 31.86 30.01 -23.44
CA THR A 86 32.53 30.14 -22.13
C THR A 86 34.00 30.52 -22.26
N VAL A 87 34.74 29.88 -23.16
CA VAL A 87 36.17 30.11 -23.37
C VAL A 87 36.39 31.46 -24.07
N GLY A 88 35.51 31.83 -25.01
CA GLY A 88 35.53 33.12 -25.69
C GLY A 88 35.34 34.31 -24.73
N VAL A 89 34.53 34.15 -23.68
CA VAL A 89 34.30 35.19 -22.67
C VAL A 89 35.39 35.21 -21.59
N THR A 90 35.97 34.05 -21.23
CA THR A 90 36.87 33.94 -20.07
C THR A 90 38.35 33.99 -20.40
N ALA A 91 38.76 33.50 -21.57
CA ALA A 91 40.18 33.25 -21.88
C ALA A 91 40.73 34.12 -23.01
N LEU A 92 39.88 34.70 -23.88
CA LEU A 92 40.34 35.57 -24.95
C LEU A 92 40.37 37.04 -24.48
N PRO A 93 41.56 37.66 -24.32
CA PRO A 93 41.64 39.09 -24.11
C PRO A 93 41.16 39.83 -25.36
N SER A 94 40.12 40.65 -25.22
CA SER A 94 39.67 41.62 -26.21
C SER A 94 40.42 42.94 -26.00
N GLU A 95 40.65 43.69 -27.09
CA GLU A 95 41.36 44.97 -27.02
C GLU A 95 40.61 46.03 -26.19
N ASP A 96 39.28 45.93 -26.09
CA ASP A 96 38.42 46.81 -25.30
C ASP A 96 37.96 46.17 -23.98
N SER A 97 38.62 46.53 -22.87
CA SER A 97 38.28 46.08 -21.50
C SER A 97 36.81 46.32 -21.10
N VAL A 98 36.16 47.33 -21.68
CA VAL A 98 34.72 47.61 -21.46
C VAL A 98 33.86 46.56 -22.14
N SER A 99 34.20 46.17 -23.37
CA SER A 99 33.48 45.16 -24.14
C SER A 99 33.65 43.76 -23.51
N GLU A 100 34.83 43.44 -23.00
CA GLU A 100 35.05 42.21 -22.21
C GLU A 100 34.13 42.15 -20.99
N ARG A 101 34.13 43.23 -20.19
CA ARG A 101 33.31 43.28 -18.97
C ARG A 101 31.83 43.16 -19.30
N ARG A 102 31.37 43.77 -20.39
CA ARG A 102 29.97 43.65 -20.86
C ARG A 102 29.62 42.22 -21.24
N ARG A 103 30.43 41.57 -22.09
CA ARG A 103 30.22 40.16 -22.47
C ARG A 103 30.23 39.24 -21.26
N LYS A 104 31.15 39.48 -20.31
CA LYS A 104 31.22 38.72 -19.07
C LYS A 104 29.99 38.93 -18.18
N LEU A 105 29.46 40.16 -18.13
CA LEU A 105 28.25 40.45 -17.36
C LEU A 105 27.03 39.79 -17.99
N GLU A 106 26.88 39.85 -19.31
CA GLU A 106 25.82 39.15 -20.06
C GLU A 106 25.88 37.63 -19.87
N TYR A 107 27.09 37.05 -19.93
CA TYR A 107 27.29 35.62 -19.66
C TYR A 107 26.89 35.22 -18.23
N LEU A 108 27.25 36.04 -17.23
CA LEU A 108 26.88 35.77 -15.83
C LEU A 108 25.36 35.93 -15.60
N GLU A 109 24.75 36.93 -16.23
CA GLU A 109 23.29 37.16 -16.17
C GLU A 109 22.54 35.95 -16.75
N MET A 110 22.97 35.45 -17.92
CA MET A 110 22.42 34.23 -18.51
C MET A 110 22.59 33.01 -17.59
N GLN A 111 23.76 32.84 -16.96
CA GLN A 111 23.97 31.74 -16.02
C GLN A 111 23.10 31.86 -14.77
N GLU A 112 22.92 33.07 -14.24
CA GLU A 112 22.05 33.31 -13.09
C GLU A 112 20.58 33.01 -13.41
N GLU A 113 20.11 33.34 -14.62
CA GLU A 113 18.78 32.98 -15.10
C GLU A 113 18.59 31.46 -15.19
N LEU A 114 19.57 30.73 -15.74
CA LEU A 114 19.54 29.27 -15.81
C LEU A 114 19.52 28.61 -14.43
N ILE A 115 20.36 29.07 -13.51
CA ILE A 115 20.40 28.58 -12.12
C ILE A 115 19.05 28.80 -11.46
N LYS A 116 18.47 29.99 -11.61
CA LYS A 116 17.17 30.32 -11.02
C LYS A 116 16.04 29.45 -11.58
N GLU A 117 16.03 29.16 -12.88
CA GLU A 117 15.04 28.27 -13.50
C GLU A 117 15.18 26.82 -12.96
N GLU A 118 16.41 26.35 -12.75
CA GLU A 118 16.68 25.03 -12.16
C GLU A 118 16.22 24.96 -10.69
N GLU A 119 16.55 25.98 -9.88
CA GLU A 119 16.09 26.08 -8.49
C GLU A 119 14.56 26.09 -8.38
N GLU A 120 13.86 26.84 -9.24
CA GLU A 120 12.39 26.87 -9.27
C GLU A 120 11.81 25.48 -9.59
N LYS A 121 12.40 24.76 -10.55
CA LYS A 121 11.99 23.37 -10.87
C LYS A 121 12.24 22.43 -9.70
N GLU A 122 13.37 22.53 -9.02
CA GLU A 122 13.66 21.72 -7.84
C GLU A 122 12.68 22.01 -6.70
N GLU A 123 12.34 23.27 -6.47
CA GLU A 123 11.33 23.66 -5.47
C GLU A 123 9.96 23.09 -5.81
N GLU A 124 9.52 23.18 -7.07
CA GLU A 124 8.27 22.57 -7.52
C GLU A 124 8.26 21.04 -7.31
N GLU A 125 9.35 20.36 -7.64
CA GLU A 125 9.48 18.92 -7.43
C GLU A 125 9.43 18.55 -5.95
N GLN A 126 10.09 19.33 -5.09
CA GLN A 126 10.01 19.14 -3.64
C GLN A 126 8.60 19.39 -3.10
N VAL A 127 7.86 20.36 -3.64
CA VAL A 127 6.46 20.61 -3.27
C VAL A 127 5.59 19.43 -3.69
N LYS A 128 5.73 18.93 -4.93
CA LYS A 128 5.01 17.75 -5.44
C LYS A 128 5.30 16.51 -4.57
N LEU A 129 6.55 16.32 -4.16
CA LEU A 129 6.95 15.22 -3.28
C LEU A 129 6.32 15.37 -1.89
N LYS A 130 6.40 16.55 -1.26
CA LYS A 130 5.78 16.82 0.04
C LYS A 130 4.26 16.64 0.01
N GLU A 131 3.61 17.06 -1.07
CA GLU A 131 2.17 16.86 -1.26
C GLU A 131 1.83 15.37 -1.39
N SER A 132 2.60 14.60 -2.17
CA SER A 132 2.40 13.16 -2.30
C SER A 132 2.56 12.41 -0.96
N VAL A 133 3.56 12.80 -0.14
CA VAL A 133 3.80 12.24 1.19
C VAL A 133 2.67 12.60 2.15
N ASN A 134 2.15 13.83 2.11
CA ASN A 134 1.01 14.22 2.93
C ASN A 134 -0.26 13.47 2.54
N ARG A 135 -0.55 13.33 1.24
CA ARG A 135 -1.69 12.54 0.75
C ARG A 135 -1.64 11.09 1.24
N GLN A 136 -0.46 10.46 1.24
CA GLN A 136 -0.29 9.10 1.77
C GLN A 136 -0.53 9.01 3.29
N LYS A 137 -0.05 10.00 4.06
CA LYS A 137 -0.31 10.06 5.51
C LYS A 137 -1.80 10.21 5.80
N ASP A 138 -2.50 11.04 5.05
CA ASP A 138 -3.95 11.24 5.23
C ASP A 138 -4.73 9.94 4.95
N VAL A 139 -4.37 9.19 3.90
CA VAL A 139 -4.98 7.88 3.61
C VAL A 139 -4.77 6.88 4.75
N ALA A 140 -3.54 6.76 5.26
CA ALA A 140 -3.24 5.84 6.37
C ALA A 140 -4.01 6.20 7.66
N LEU A 141 -4.19 7.49 7.92
CA LEU A 141 -4.90 7.99 9.09
C LEU A 141 -6.41 7.74 9.00
N GLU A 142 -6.98 7.88 7.80
CA GLU A 142 -8.38 7.50 7.52
C GLU A 142 -8.60 5.98 7.59
N GLU A 143 -7.70 5.16 7.06
CA GLU A 143 -7.79 3.69 7.18
C GLU A 143 -7.78 3.22 8.63
N MET A 144 -6.92 3.82 9.47
CA MET A 144 -6.87 3.51 10.90
C MET A 144 -8.16 3.91 11.64
N LYS A 145 -8.74 5.06 11.32
CA LYS A 145 -10.05 5.49 11.88
C LYS A 145 -11.16 4.53 11.45
N MET A 146 -11.20 4.14 10.18
CA MET A 146 -12.19 3.20 9.65
C MET A 146 -12.06 1.82 10.30
N ALA A 147 -10.85 1.31 10.49
CA ALA A 147 -10.61 0.06 11.21
C ALA A 147 -11.10 0.15 12.68
N THR A 148 -10.81 1.26 13.36
CA THR A 148 -11.27 1.49 14.74
C THR A 148 -12.79 1.58 14.85
N ALA A 149 -13.45 2.23 13.88
CA ALA A 149 -14.90 2.33 13.82
C ALA A 149 -15.56 0.97 13.55
N LYS A 150 -15.02 0.20 12.60
CA LYS A 150 -15.50 -1.15 12.29
C LYS A 150 -15.34 -2.11 13.47
N ASP A 151 -14.21 -2.06 14.16
CA ASP A 151 -13.97 -2.83 15.39
C ASP A 151 -14.93 -2.45 16.54
N ALA A 152 -15.40 -1.21 16.59
CA ALA A 152 -16.40 -0.78 17.57
C ALA A 152 -17.80 -1.31 17.21
N GLU A 153 -18.17 -1.24 15.93
CA GLU A 153 -19.42 -1.78 15.38
C GLU A 153 -19.52 -3.30 15.56
N ASP A 154 -18.46 -4.04 15.23
CA ASP A 154 -18.42 -5.49 15.38
C ASP A 154 -18.56 -5.93 16.86
N ARG A 155 -17.99 -5.16 17.80
CA ARG A 155 -18.17 -5.39 19.24
C ARG A 155 -19.59 -5.10 19.72
N GLU A 156 -20.28 -4.14 19.13
CA GLU A 156 -21.68 -3.88 19.45
C GLU A 156 -22.57 -5.00 18.91
N ASN A 157 -22.35 -5.39 17.65
CA ASN A 157 -23.08 -6.48 16.99
C ASN A 157 -22.88 -7.82 17.72
N ALA A 158 -21.68 -8.12 18.21
CA ALA A 158 -21.45 -9.31 19.03
C ALA A 158 -22.28 -9.29 20.33
N LYS A 159 -22.41 -8.13 20.97
CA LYS A 159 -23.23 -7.99 22.19
C LYS A 159 -24.73 -8.08 21.90
N THR A 160 -25.20 -7.62 20.75
CA THR A 160 -26.62 -7.74 20.38
C THR A 160 -26.98 -9.18 20.02
N LEU A 161 -26.07 -9.90 19.34
CA LEU A 161 -26.22 -11.33 19.06
C LEU A 161 -26.24 -12.17 20.33
N ASP A 162 -25.34 -11.91 21.29
CA ASP A 162 -25.33 -12.62 22.59
C ASP A 162 -26.64 -12.38 23.37
N LYS A 163 -27.14 -11.14 23.39
CA LYS A 163 -28.46 -10.82 23.97
C LYS A 163 -29.60 -11.55 23.25
N GLN A 164 -29.55 -11.64 21.92
CA GLN A 164 -30.57 -12.33 21.14
C GLN A 164 -30.56 -13.83 21.40
N GLU A 165 -29.37 -14.43 21.52
CA GLU A 165 -29.21 -15.85 21.88
C GLU A 165 -29.76 -16.12 23.28
N GLN A 166 -29.43 -15.28 24.27
CA GLN A 166 -30.00 -15.35 25.61
C GLN A 166 -31.53 -15.26 25.62
N LEU A 167 -32.12 -14.35 24.84
CA LEU A 167 -33.57 -14.25 24.71
C LEU A 167 -34.19 -15.50 24.07
N CYS A 168 -33.53 -16.09 23.06
CA CYS A 168 -33.96 -17.34 22.45
C CYS A 168 -33.92 -18.50 23.46
N GLU A 169 -32.87 -18.63 24.27
CA GLU A 169 -32.79 -19.64 25.33
C GLU A 169 -33.92 -19.48 26.36
N LEU A 170 -34.16 -18.25 26.81
CA LEU A 170 -35.22 -17.92 27.76
C LEU A 170 -36.60 -18.25 27.19
N SER A 171 -36.84 -17.93 25.92
CA SER A 171 -38.10 -18.28 25.22
C SER A 171 -38.30 -19.80 25.13
N ARG A 172 -37.24 -20.56 24.89
CA ARG A 172 -37.28 -22.03 24.83
C ARG A 172 -37.56 -22.64 26.20
N ALA A 173 -36.90 -22.14 27.25
CA ALA A 173 -37.14 -22.57 28.62
C ALA A 173 -38.58 -22.27 29.05
N LEU A 174 -39.10 -21.08 28.71
CA LEU A 174 -40.48 -20.70 28.98
C LEU A 174 -41.48 -21.63 28.26
N ALA A 175 -41.24 -21.97 26.98
CA ALA A 175 -42.11 -22.87 26.23
C ALA A 175 -42.15 -24.29 26.83
N VAL A 176 -41.01 -24.80 27.29
CA VAL A 176 -40.93 -26.10 27.99
C VAL A 176 -41.68 -26.04 29.32
N LEU A 177 -41.49 -24.98 30.11
CA LEU A 177 -42.15 -24.83 31.41
C LEU A 177 -43.67 -24.61 31.25
N ALA A 178 -44.11 -23.84 30.26
CA ALA A 178 -45.51 -23.67 29.92
C ALA A 178 -46.14 -25.00 29.50
N SER A 179 -45.44 -25.81 28.69
CA SER A 179 -45.93 -27.14 28.29
C SER A 179 -46.02 -28.11 29.47
N ALA A 180 -45.03 -28.09 30.38
CA ALA A 180 -45.06 -28.88 31.60
C ALA A 180 -46.17 -28.41 32.56
N SER A 181 -46.36 -27.10 32.70
CA SER A 181 -47.38 -26.50 33.56
C SER A 181 -48.79 -26.73 33.01
N SER A 182 -49.01 -26.59 31.69
CA SER A 182 -50.36 -26.68 31.11
C SER A 182 -50.93 -28.09 31.12
N VAL A 183 -50.10 -29.12 31.35
CA VAL A 183 -50.53 -30.52 31.48
C VAL A 183 -50.38 -30.99 32.94
N SER A 184 -49.78 -30.18 33.83
CA SER A 184 -49.54 -30.58 35.23
C SER A 184 -50.83 -30.80 36.00
N ARG A 185 -51.82 -29.92 35.84
CA ARG A 185 -53.13 -30.04 36.49
C ARG A 185 -53.89 -31.25 35.96
N GLU A 186 -53.96 -31.40 34.65
CA GLU A 186 -54.59 -32.55 33.98
C GLU A 186 -53.91 -33.87 34.39
N ARG A 187 -52.59 -33.89 34.52
CA ARG A 187 -51.82 -35.05 35.01
C ARG A 187 -52.08 -35.33 36.48
N GLU A 188 -52.17 -34.32 37.33
CA GLU A 188 -52.47 -34.46 38.75
C GLU A 188 -53.88 -35.01 38.98
N GLU A 189 -54.86 -34.47 38.25
CA GLU A 189 -56.24 -34.96 38.28
C GLU A 189 -56.32 -36.42 37.79
N PHE A 190 -55.62 -36.76 36.70
CA PHE A 190 -55.53 -38.13 36.20
C PHE A 190 -54.89 -39.08 37.25
N LEU A 191 -53.76 -38.69 37.86
CA LEU A 191 -53.10 -39.51 38.90
C LEU A 191 -54.00 -39.71 40.12
N ARG A 192 -54.75 -38.68 40.54
CA ARG A 192 -55.72 -38.78 41.63
C ARG A 192 -56.82 -39.79 41.30
N LEU A 193 -57.30 -39.79 40.07
CA LEU A 193 -58.32 -40.73 39.60
C LEU A 193 -57.78 -42.17 39.56
N VAL A 194 -56.57 -42.36 39.02
CA VAL A 194 -55.90 -43.67 38.96
C VAL A 194 -55.65 -44.22 40.36
N ASN A 195 -55.18 -43.42 41.31
CA ASN A 195 -54.97 -43.86 42.68
C ASN A 195 -56.29 -44.29 43.36
N LYS A 196 -57.37 -43.52 43.16
CA LYS A 196 -58.70 -43.87 43.67
C LYS A 196 -59.18 -45.21 43.09
N GLU A 197 -58.95 -45.44 41.80
CA GLU A 197 -59.28 -46.71 41.15
C GLU A 197 -58.44 -47.87 41.69
N ILE A 198 -57.13 -47.67 41.88
CA ILE A 198 -56.21 -48.66 42.49
C ILE A 198 -56.66 -49.00 43.92
N GLU A 199 -57.02 -48.00 44.73
CA GLU A 199 -57.55 -48.20 46.09
C GLU A 199 -58.85 -49.02 46.08
N LEU A 200 -59.76 -48.73 45.14
CA LEU A 200 -60.99 -49.50 44.96
C LEU A 200 -60.68 -50.95 44.55
N TYR A 201 -59.76 -51.17 43.63
CA TYR A 201 -59.29 -52.51 43.24
C TYR A 201 -58.67 -53.26 44.42
N ASN A 202 -57.75 -52.64 45.17
CA ASN A 202 -57.14 -53.24 46.36
C ASN A 202 -58.21 -53.60 47.39
N SER A 203 -59.21 -52.74 47.61
CA SER A 203 -60.32 -53.02 48.53
C SER A 203 -61.23 -54.17 48.07
N MET A 204 -61.38 -54.39 46.76
CA MET A 204 -62.08 -55.56 46.20
C MET A 204 -61.28 -56.85 46.45
N VAL A 205 -59.98 -56.82 46.18
CA VAL A 205 -59.08 -57.98 46.32
C VAL A 205 -58.93 -58.37 47.80
N GLU A 206 -58.91 -57.42 48.73
CA GLU A 206 -58.86 -57.69 50.17
C GLU A 206 -60.18 -58.25 50.74
N LYS A 207 -61.31 -58.12 50.01
CA LYS A 207 -62.66 -58.53 50.43
C LYS A 207 -63.25 -59.72 49.65
N GLU A 208 -62.42 -60.69 49.23
CA GLU A 208 -62.88 -61.93 48.57
C GLU A 208 -63.66 -62.85 49.53
N GLY A 209 -64.99 -62.72 49.51
CA GLY A 209 -65.97 -63.62 50.12
C GLY A 209 -67.37 -63.42 49.51
N PRO A 210 -68.24 -64.45 49.46
CA PRO A 210 -69.44 -64.48 48.60
C PRO A 210 -70.51 -63.42 48.92
N GLU A 211 -70.49 -62.83 50.12
CA GLU A 211 -71.41 -61.74 50.52
C GLU A 211 -70.80 -60.34 50.35
N GLY A 212 -69.47 -60.20 50.37
CA GLY A 212 -68.77 -58.91 50.27
C GLY A 212 -68.57 -58.44 48.82
N GLU A 213 -68.50 -59.37 47.86
CA GLU A 213 -68.28 -59.03 46.45
C GLU A 213 -69.41 -58.19 45.83
N GLU A 214 -70.67 -58.45 46.19
CA GLU A 214 -71.84 -57.72 45.69
C GLU A 214 -71.83 -56.27 46.19
N GLU A 215 -71.50 -56.06 47.48
CA GLU A 215 -71.42 -54.73 48.09
C GLU A 215 -70.28 -53.89 47.49
N VAL A 216 -69.11 -54.49 47.26
CA VAL A 216 -67.99 -53.73 46.66
C VAL A 216 -68.26 -53.43 45.18
N LYS A 217 -68.90 -54.35 44.43
CA LYS A 217 -69.37 -54.08 43.04
C LYS A 217 -70.42 -52.96 42.98
N LEU A 218 -71.31 -52.88 43.96
CA LEU A 218 -72.30 -51.80 44.09
C LEU A 218 -71.64 -50.45 44.43
N ALA A 219 -70.72 -50.44 45.40
CA ALA A 219 -69.96 -49.25 45.77
C ALA A 219 -69.10 -48.72 44.60
N TYR A 220 -68.49 -49.63 43.84
CA TYR A 220 -67.75 -49.31 42.63
C TYR A 220 -68.64 -48.66 41.56
N LYS A 221 -69.83 -49.22 41.29
CA LYS A 221 -70.81 -48.64 40.35
C LYS A 221 -71.32 -47.27 40.81
N ALA A 222 -71.46 -47.04 42.11
CA ALA A 222 -71.88 -45.75 42.66
C ALA A 222 -70.79 -44.68 42.52
N ALA A 223 -69.54 -45.02 42.87
CA ALA A 223 -68.39 -44.12 42.73
C ALA A 223 -68.14 -43.70 41.27
N ARG A 224 -68.40 -44.61 40.31
CA ARG A 224 -68.27 -44.32 38.88
C ARG A 224 -69.35 -43.34 38.38
N LYS A 225 -70.60 -43.50 38.82
CA LYS A 225 -71.68 -42.55 38.50
C LYS A 225 -71.43 -41.15 39.07
N GLU A 226 -70.81 -41.06 40.24
CA GLU A 226 -70.47 -39.76 40.85
C GLU A 226 -69.35 -39.05 40.09
N ASN A 227 -68.39 -39.81 39.53
CA ASN A 227 -67.33 -39.29 38.67
C ASN A 227 -67.87 -38.78 37.31
N ASP A 228 -68.81 -39.49 36.69
CA ASP A 228 -69.42 -39.06 35.41
C ASP A 228 -70.16 -37.70 35.57
N HIS A 229 -70.88 -37.50 36.68
CA HIS A 229 -71.54 -36.23 37.00
C HIS A 229 -70.60 -35.10 37.46
N ALA A 230 -69.39 -35.43 37.93
CA ALA A 230 -68.36 -34.45 38.26
C ALA A 230 -67.60 -33.99 37.00
N ALA A 231 -67.41 -34.90 36.02
CA ALA A 231 -66.77 -34.60 34.75
C ALA A 231 -67.59 -33.61 33.90
N GLU A 232 -68.92 -33.77 33.82
CA GLU A 232 -69.81 -32.83 33.12
C GLU A 232 -69.77 -31.40 33.69
N ARG A 233 -69.66 -31.27 35.02
CA ARG A 233 -69.55 -29.94 35.66
C ARG A 233 -68.19 -29.27 35.42
N ALA A 234 -67.11 -30.04 35.40
CA ALA A 234 -65.78 -29.52 35.15
C ALA A 234 -65.60 -29.02 33.70
N THR A 235 -66.32 -29.61 32.73
CA THR A 235 -66.29 -29.14 31.34
C THR A 235 -66.99 -27.80 31.14
N ASP A 236 -68.09 -27.54 31.87
CA ASP A 236 -68.84 -26.28 31.79
C ASP A 236 -68.05 -25.08 32.37
N ASP A 237 -67.30 -25.30 33.46
CA ASP A 237 -66.44 -24.27 34.06
C ASP A 237 -65.22 -23.93 33.18
N LYS A 238 -64.65 -24.93 32.48
CA LYS A 238 -63.53 -24.72 31.54
C LYS A 238 -63.95 -23.90 30.31
N VAL A 239 -65.17 -24.09 29.80
CA VAL A 239 -65.72 -23.28 28.69
C VAL A 239 -65.98 -21.84 29.15
N SER A 240 -66.49 -21.66 30.37
CA SER A 240 -66.76 -20.33 30.95
C SER A 240 -65.47 -19.51 31.18
N SER A 241 -64.42 -20.14 31.71
CA SER A 241 -63.12 -19.48 31.90
C SER A 241 -62.40 -19.14 30.59
N ALA A 242 -62.59 -19.92 29.53
CA ALA A 242 -62.04 -19.63 28.19
C ALA A 242 -62.70 -18.42 27.51
N LEU A 243 -63.98 -18.16 27.77
CA LEU A 243 -64.71 -16.98 27.27
C LEU A 243 -64.27 -15.69 27.97
N ILE A 244 -64.06 -15.73 29.29
CA ILE A 244 -63.67 -14.56 30.10
C ILE A 244 -62.25 -14.08 29.75
N ASN A 245 -61.32 -15.00 29.46
CA ASN A 245 -59.95 -14.65 29.08
C ASN A 245 -59.85 -14.01 27.68
N ARG A 246 -60.86 -14.16 26.81
CA ARG A 246 -60.89 -13.55 25.48
C ARG A 246 -61.40 -12.11 25.48
N GLU A 247 -62.20 -11.71 26.47
CA GLU A 247 -62.66 -10.32 26.67
C GLU A 247 -61.58 -9.41 27.28
N SER A 248 -60.58 -9.97 27.96
CA SER A 248 -59.51 -9.20 28.60
C SER A 248 -58.30 -8.92 27.70
N ALA A 249 -58.36 -9.32 26.41
CA ALA A 249 -57.26 -9.25 25.45
C ALA A 249 -57.54 -8.33 24.23
N ILE A 250 -58.48 -7.39 24.35
CA ILE A 250 -58.72 -6.31 23.38
C ILE A 250 -58.22 -4.99 23.97
#